data_AF-A0A0Q4GW32-F1
#
_entry.id   AF-A0A0Q4GW32-F1
#
_cell.length_a   1.000
_cell.length_b   1.000
_cell.length_c   1.000
_cell.angle_alpha   90.00
_cell.angle_beta   90.00
_cell.angle_gamma   90.00
#
_symmetry.space_group_name_H-M   'P 1'
#
loop_
_entity.id
_entity.type
_entity.pdbx_description
1 polymer ?
#
loop_
_entity_poly.entity_id
_entity_poly.type
_entity_poly.pdbx_seq_one_letter_code
_entity_poly.pdbx_strand_id
1 'polypeptide(L)'
;MRLCHARGRSYLLPDALIGFGGTRFFLPSFFGPPELVFEVPSTSSPFGPKHHVATLYIDVAAPRAAAATRVAVTFRSDDRVRVYDDGAQLYRCTYRSPLAIRLSDQVAGNCVTLADGDFGFTVYHHTTAANAALIHSSGELWSSTWNLAGTAELANVSHLYFTTLSTIEDEADLRRVAMSSFANIGFQTTSDRYREAAVALPVYKGSVDARGSAIRFVVPLRIIAPPHLLFHPLTRAEQAYYEVVGQEIVRVAVKPGVAGTITGDEVGVPPPGLKRFSYVVEGDASGLDGLVEPMREASAFGVAHIEPLNAGLDLFEFWQANKNRDLHSGRTFEARLLRH
;
A
#
# COMPACT_ATOMS: atom_id res chain seq x y z
N MET A 1 3.39 -8.92 -1.25
CA MET A 1 2.15 -9.48 -1.84
C MET A 1 1.32 -10.00 -0.71
N ARG A 2 0.03 -9.68 -0.70
CA ARG A 2 -0.93 -10.20 0.29
C ARG A 2 -2.10 -10.84 -0.43
N LEU A 3 -2.62 -11.91 0.13
CA LEU A 3 -3.90 -12.47 -0.32
C LEU A 3 -5.03 -11.75 0.43
N CYS A 4 -5.96 -11.15 -0.30
CA CYS A 4 -7.05 -10.36 0.24
C CYS A 4 -8.42 -10.94 -0.14
N HIS A 5 -9.38 -10.84 0.78
CA HIS A 5 -10.75 -11.32 0.64
C HIS A 5 -11.76 -10.21 0.98
N ALA A 6 -12.42 -9.68 -0.05
CA ALA A 6 -13.52 -8.74 0.10
C ALA A 6 -14.85 -9.39 -0.32
N ARG A 7 -15.96 -8.68 -0.14
CA ARG A 7 -17.29 -9.21 -0.45
C ARG A 7 -17.37 -9.66 -1.93
N GLY A 8 -17.52 -10.97 -2.12
CA GLY A 8 -17.67 -11.60 -3.44
C GLY A 8 -16.39 -11.65 -4.28
N ARG A 9 -15.22 -11.31 -3.72
CA ARG A 9 -13.96 -11.24 -4.48
C ARG A 9 -12.76 -11.64 -3.64
N SER A 10 -11.76 -12.22 -4.29
CA SER A 10 -10.43 -12.42 -3.74
C SER A 10 -9.40 -11.91 -4.74
N TYR A 11 -8.33 -11.30 -4.26
CA TYR A 11 -7.31 -10.71 -5.10
C TYR A 11 -5.96 -10.70 -4.39
N LEU A 12 -4.90 -10.44 -5.15
CA LEU A 12 -3.56 -10.26 -4.60
C LEU A 12 -3.27 -8.75 -4.54
N LEU A 13 -2.97 -8.25 -3.34
CA LEU A 13 -2.55 -6.87 -3.11
C LEU A 13 -1.03 -6.77 -3.30
N PRO A 14 -0.54 -6.04 -4.32
CA PRO A 14 0.86 -5.69 -4.44
C PRO A 14 1.20 -4.55 -3.46
N ASP A 15 2.01 -4.83 -2.44
CA ASP A 15 2.48 -3.77 -1.53
C ASP A 15 3.52 -2.87 -2.20
N ALA A 16 4.50 -3.48 -2.86
CA ALA A 16 5.58 -2.82 -3.58
C ALA A 16 6.27 -3.78 -4.55
N LEU A 17 6.99 -3.24 -5.53
CA LEU A 17 7.90 -3.99 -6.40
C LEU A 17 9.34 -3.57 -6.10
N ILE A 18 10.26 -4.54 -6.08
CA ILE A 18 11.69 -4.29 -5.83
C ILE A 18 12.46 -4.66 -7.10
N GLY A 19 13.12 -3.68 -7.70
CA GLY A 19 13.82 -3.82 -8.97
C GLY A 19 15.31 -3.61 -8.87
N PHE A 20 15.97 -3.76 -10.02
CA PHE A 20 17.38 -3.40 -10.21
C PHE A 20 18.32 -4.01 -9.15
N GLY A 21 18.15 -5.32 -8.91
CA GLY A 21 18.97 -6.07 -7.96
C GLY A 21 18.75 -5.69 -6.49
N GLY A 22 17.60 -5.12 -6.12
CA GLY A 22 17.30 -4.74 -4.74
C GLY A 22 17.59 -3.28 -4.40
N THR A 23 17.99 -2.46 -5.37
CA THR A 23 18.47 -1.09 -5.14
C THR A 23 17.42 0.00 -5.36
N ARG A 24 16.29 -0.37 -5.97
CA ARG A 24 15.18 0.53 -6.29
C ARG A 24 13.84 -0.14 -5.99
N PHE A 25 12.84 0.67 -5.69
CA PHE A 25 11.47 0.18 -5.54
C PHE A 25 10.48 0.97 -6.40
N PHE A 26 9.32 0.37 -6.62
CA PHE A 26 8.15 0.95 -7.25
C PHE A 26 6.97 0.78 -6.31
N LEU A 27 6.11 1.80 -6.27
CA LEU A 27 4.83 1.74 -5.57
C LEU A 27 3.71 1.60 -6.60
N PRO A 28 2.83 0.60 -6.46
CA PRO A 28 1.65 0.45 -7.31
C PRO A 28 0.72 1.66 -7.20
N SER A 29 0.24 2.17 -8.34
CA SER A 29 -0.83 3.17 -8.41
C SER A 29 -2.18 2.51 -8.67
N PHE A 30 -2.22 1.58 -9.63
CA PHE A 30 -3.39 0.77 -9.96
C PHE A 30 -2.98 -0.69 -10.18
N PHE A 31 -3.91 -1.62 -10.01
CA PHE A 31 -3.69 -3.02 -10.39
C PHE A 31 -4.98 -3.73 -10.77
N GLY A 32 -4.83 -4.72 -11.66
CA GLY A 32 -5.92 -5.60 -12.09
C GLY A 32 -6.06 -6.87 -11.24
N PRO A 33 -7.11 -7.66 -11.49
CA PRO A 33 -7.25 -8.98 -10.88
C PRO A 33 -6.08 -9.90 -11.25
N PRO A 34 -5.66 -10.82 -10.36
CA PRO A 34 -4.57 -11.74 -10.65
C PRO A 34 -5.01 -12.85 -11.61
N GLU A 35 -4.14 -13.22 -12.54
CA GLU A 35 -4.25 -14.44 -13.33
C GLU A 35 -3.48 -15.56 -12.63
N LEU A 36 -4.19 -16.55 -12.09
CA LEU A 36 -3.58 -17.71 -11.42
C LEU A 36 -3.65 -18.93 -12.34
N VAL A 37 -2.48 -19.47 -12.69
CA VAL A 37 -2.34 -20.71 -13.43
C VAL A 37 -1.84 -21.78 -12.47
N PHE A 38 -2.70 -22.77 -12.23
CA PHE A 38 -2.34 -23.93 -11.42
C PHE A 38 -1.87 -25.05 -12.35
N GLU A 39 -0.57 -25.34 -12.34
CA GLU A 39 -0.07 -26.55 -13.01
C GLU A 39 -0.76 -27.80 -12.42
N VAL A 40 -1.52 -28.47 -13.28
CA VAL A 40 -2.13 -29.77 -13.01
C VAL A 40 -1.14 -30.83 -13.50
N PRO A 41 -0.81 -31.86 -12.70
CA PRO A 41 0.10 -32.91 -13.13
C PRO A 41 -0.40 -33.52 -14.45
N SER A 42 0.46 -33.50 -15.47
CA SER A 42 0.16 -34.18 -16.74
C SER A 42 0.32 -35.69 -16.56
N THR A 43 -0.34 -36.46 -17.42
CA THR A 43 -0.14 -37.92 -17.51
C THR A 43 1.31 -38.30 -17.82
N SER A 44 2.10 -37.39 -18.39
CA SER A 44 3.52 -37.57 -18.73
C SER A 44 4.49 -37.19 -17.61
N SER A 45 4.05 -36.47 -16.57
CA SER A 45 4.87 -36.14 -15.40
C SER A 45 4.00 -36.05 -14.13
N PRO A 46 3.45 -37.19 -13.67
CA PRO A 46 2.58 -37.23 -12.48
C PRO A 46 3.32 -36.90 -11.18
N PHE A 47 4.66 -36.95 -11.19
CA PHE A 47 5.55 -36.64 -10.06
C PHE A 47 6.40 -35.38 -10.28
N GLY A 48 6.15 -34.61 -11.34
CA GLY A 48 6.84 -33.34 -11.56
C GLY A 48 6.51 -32.33 -10.47
N PRO A 49 7.44 -31.44 -10.10
CA PRO A 49 7.13 -30.36 -9.18
C PRO A 49 6.01 -29.49 -9.77
N LYS A 50 4.96 -29.25 -8.98
CA LYS A 50 3.83 -28.40 -9.38
C LYS A 50 4.23 -26.96 -9.15
N HIS A 51 4.40 -26.19 -10.22
CA HIS A 51 4.71 -24.78 -10.11
C HIS A 51 3.48 -23.98 -10.48
N HIS A 52 2.85 -23.39 -9.49
CA HIS A 52 1.75 -22.46 -9.72
C HIS A 52 2.33 -21.11 -10.12
N VAL A 53 1.67 -20.42 -11.04
CA VAL A 53 2.12 -19.14 -11.57
C VAL A 53 1.03 -18.10 -11.33
N ALA A 54 1.42 -16.93 -10.85
CA ALA A 54 0.57 -15.76 -10.77
C ALA A 54 1.11 -14.68 -11.70
N THR A 55 0.23 -14.06 -12.47
CA THR A 55 0.53 -12.84 -13.22
C THR A 55 -0.41 -11.73 -12.76
N LEU A 56 0.16 -10.56 -12.45
CA LEU A 56 -0.58 -9.34 -12.17
C LEU A 56 -0.17 -8.26 -13.16
N TYR A 57 -1.12 -7.40 -13.50
CA TYR A 57 -0.85 -6.17 -14.23
C TYR A 57 -0.95 -5.00 -13.25
N ILE A 58 0.17 -4.31 -13.07
CA ILE A 58 0.34 -3.29 -12.04
C ILE A 58 0.83 -2.01 -12.73
N ASP A 59 0.13 -0.91 -12.50
CA ASP A 59 0.57 0.39 -12.94
C ASP A 59 1.52 0.97 -11.89
N VAL A 60 2.68 1.44 -12.35
CA VAL A 60 3.70 2.08 -11.52
C VAL A 60 4.07 3.44 -12.13
N ALA A 61 4.41 4.38 -11.26
CA ALA A 61 4.76 5.73 -11.65
C ALA A 61 5.89 6.24 -10.75
N ALA A 62 6.81 7.01 -11.33
CA ALA A 62 7.76 7.78 -10.53
C ALA A 62 7.04 8.92 -9.81
N PRO A 63 7.63 9.47 -8.73
CA PRO A 63 7.04 10.59 -8.02
C PRO A 63 6.81 11.75 -8.98
N ARG A 64 5.64 12.37 -8.89
CA ARG A 64 5.17 13.47 -9.77
C ARG A 64 4.92 13.11 -11.23
N ALA A 65 5.07 11.85 -11.65
CA ALA A 65 4.76 11.47 -13.02
C ALA A 65 3.29 11.75 -13.34
N ALA A 66 3.06 12.25 -14.56
CA ALA A 66 1.73 12.57 -15.06
C ALA A 66 0.98 11.32 -15.57
N ALA A 67 1.72 10.25 -15.90
CA ALA A 67 1.18 9.00 -16.39
C ALA A 67 1.90 7.82 -15.72
N ALA A 68 1.13 6.77 -15.44
CA ALA A 68 1.66 5.51 -14.96
C ALA A 68 1.96 4.55 -16.12
N THR A 69 2.87 3.62 -15.89
CA THR A 69 3.23 2.56 -16.82
C THR A 69 2.73 1.23 -16.30
N ARG A 70 1.98 0.50 -17.14
CA ARG A 70 1.56 -0.87 -16.84
C ARG A 70 2.72 -1.84 -16.96
N VAL A 71 2.94 -2.61 -15.91
CA VAL A 71 3.96 -3.66 -15.81
C VAL A 71 3.26 -4.98 -15.53
N ALA A 72 3.54 -5.99 -16.35
CA ALA A 72 3.16 -7.36 -16.03
C ALA A 72 4.20 -7.96 -15.08
N VAL A 73 3.74 -8.41 -13.91
CA VAL A 73 4.54 -9.01 -12.85
C VAL A 73 4.16 -10.47 -12.72
N THR A 74 5.11 -11.36 -12.99
CA THR A 74 4.92 -12.81 -12.91
C THR A 74 5.80 -13.41 -11.82
N PHE A 75 5.25 -14.31 -11.01
CA PHE A 75 5.99 -15.08 -10.00
C PHE A 75 5.42 -16.48 -9.83
N ARG A 76 6.23 -17.39 -9.27
CA ARG A 76 5.87 -18.79 -9.06
C ARG A 76 5.73 -19.14 -7.58
N SER A 77 5.05 -20.25 -7.30
CA SER A 77 4.90 -20.79 -5.94
C SER A 77 6.23 -21.17 -5.27
N ASP A 78 7.24 -21.55 -6.05
CA ASP A 78 8.59 -21.90 -5.57
C ASP A 78 9.55 -20.70 -5.50
N ASP A 79 9.12 -19.51 -5.94
CA ASP A 79 9.93 -18.29 -5.93
C ASP A 79 9.76 -17.47 -4.64
N ARG A 80 9.11 -18.03 -3.60
CA ARG A 80 8.92 -17.33 -2.33
C ARG A 80 10.25 -17.13 -1.61
N VAL A 81 10.56 -15.87 -1.32
CA VAL A 81 11.82 -15.44 -0.68
C VAL A 81 11.65 -15.26 0.83
N ARG A 82 10.55 -14.64 1.26
CA ARG A 82 10.30 -14.29 2.67
C ARG A 82 8.81 -14.26 2.97
N VAL A 83 8.46 -14.51 4.23
CA VAL A 83 7.12 -14.29 4.79
C VAL A 83 7.22 -13.32 5.95
N TYR A 84 6.28 -12.39 6.06
CA TYR A 84 6.18 -11.40 7.12
C TYR A 84 5.06 -11.75 8.09
N ASP A 85 5.16 -11.31 9.35
CA ASP A 85 4.20 -11.68 10.41
C ASP A 85 2.76 -11.19 10.17
N ASP A 86 2.57 -10.26 9.25
CA ASP A 86 1.26 -9.71 8.88
C ASP A 86 0.62 -10.42 7.67
N GLY A 87 1.16 -11.57 7.28
CA GLY A 87 0.64 -12.38 6.16
C GLY A 87 1.18 -11.99 4.79
N ALA A 88 1.98 -10.92 4.68
CA ALA A 88 2.63 -10.61 3.41
C ALA A 88 3.70 -11.65 3.06
N GLN A 89 3.81 -11.95 1.77
CA GLN A 89 4.85 -12.82 1.21
C GLN A 89 5.62 -12.05 0.13
N LEU A 90 6.94 -12.19 0.15
CA LEU A 90 7.87 -11.66 -0.84
C LEU A 90 8.24 -12.78 -1.81
N TYR A 91 8.10 -12.51 -3.10
CA TYR A 91 8.45 -13.45 -4.17
C TYR A 91 9.53 -12.85 -5.06
N ARG A 92 10.35 -13.72 -5.65
CA ARG A 92 11.15 -13.38 -6.82
C ARG A 92 10.22 -13.29 -8.03
N CYS A 93 10.27 -12.16 -8.72
CA CYS A 93 9.35 -11.87 -9.81
C CYS A 93 10.10 -11.54 -11.11
N THR A 94 9.43 -11.76 -12.24
CA THR A 94 9.81 -11.22 -13.55
C THR A 94 8.92 -10.03 -13.88
N TYR A 95 9.53 -8.93 -14.33
CA TYR A 95 8.81 -7.72 -14.76
C TYR A 95 8.88 -7.58 -16.28
N ARG A 96 7.73 -7.26 -16.89
CA ARG A 96 7.63 -6.97 -18.33
C ARG A 96 6.89 -5.65 -18.52
N SER A 97 7.57 -4.65 -19.08
CA SER A 97 6.98 -3.37 -19.47
C SER A 97 6.92 -3.24 -21.00
N PRO A 98 6.14 -2.27 -21.52
CA PRO A 98 6.19 -1.91 -22.93
C PRO A 98 7.60 -1.55 -23.37
N LEU A 99 8.02 -2.05 -24.54
CA LEU A 99 9.40 -1.88 -25.06
C LEU A 99 9.83 -0.41 -25.21
N ALA A 100 8.87 0.49 -25.46
CA ALA A 100 9.12 1.91 -25.62
C ALA A 100 9.37 2.67 -24.29
N ILE A 101 9.09 2.03 -23.14
CA ILE A 101 9.17 2.69 -21.83
C ILE A 101 10.31 2.08 -21.03
N ARG A 102 11.24 2.95 -20.58
CA ARG A 102 12.29 2.55 -19.65
C ARG A 102 11.72 2.48 -18.25
N LEU A 103 11.77 1.28 -17.66
CA LEU A 103 11.26 1.07 -16.31
C LEU A 103 12.06 1.88 -15.26
N SER A 104 13.31 2.25 -15.53
CA SER A 104 14.11 3.12 -14.66
C SER A 104 13.46 4.47 -14.40
N ASP A 105 12.67 4.96 -15.34
CA ASP A 105 12.05 6.28 -15.30
C ASP A 105 10.75 6.26 -14.49
N GLN A 106 10.32 5.08 -14.04
CA GLN A 106 9.09 4.86 -13.27
C GLN A 106 9.40 4.52 -11.79
N VAL A 107 10.68 4.57 -11.40
CA VAL A 107 11.13 4.24 -10.05
C VAL A 107 10.54 5.21 -9.03
N ALA A 108 9.94 4.66 -7.97
CA ALA A 108 9.37 5.43 -6.86
C ALA A 108 10.46 5.94 -5.89
N GLY A 109 11.51 5.14 -5.67
CA GLY A 109 12.61 5.54 -4.80
C GLY A 109 13.72 4.49 -4.67
N ASN A 110 14.63 4.75 -3.72
CA ASN A 110 15.79 3.88 -3.47
C ASN A 110 15.45 2.81 -2.42
N CYS A 111 15.96 1.61 -2.65
CA CYS A 111 15.85 0.49 -1.74
C CYS A 111 17.25 0.12 -1.24
N VAL A 112 17.35 -0.29 0.03
CA VAL A 112 18.58 -0.80 0.64
C VAL A 112 18.34 -2.21 1.17
N THR A 113 19.37 -3.06 1.11
CA THR A 113 19.36 -4.35 1.78
C THR A 113 19.75 -4.16 3.24
N LEU A 114 18.91 -4.63 4.17
CA LEU A 114 19.14 -4.56 5.60
C LEU A 114 20.06 -5.70 6.06
N ALA A 115 20.59 -5.59 7.29
CA ALA A 115 21.53 -6.56 7.85
C ALA A 115 20.96 -7.99 7.95
N ASP A 116 19.64 -8.13 8.10
CA ASP A 116 18.92 -9.40 8.14
C ASP A 116 18.53 -9.93 6.75
N GLY A 117 18.99 -9.27 5.68
CA GLY A 117 18.65 -9.60 4.29
C GLY A 117 17.23 -9.21 3.88
N ASP A 118 16.48 -8.49 4.70
CA ASP A 118 15.25 -7.81 4.28
C ASP A 118 15.58 -6.54 3.49
N PHE A 119 14.56 -5.85 3.02
CA PHE A 119 14.69 -4.58 2.33
C PHE A 119 14.20 -3.42 3.19
N GLY A 120 14.71 -2.22 2.91
CA GLY A 120 14.23 -0.96 3.47
C GLY A 120 14.03 0.09 2.38
N PHE A 121 12.96 0.87 2.46
CA PHE A 121 12.70 1.98 1.55
C PHE A 121 13.31 3.27 2.06
N THR A 122 14.03 3.96 1.18
CA THR A 122 14.44 5.34 1.41
C THR A 122 13.25 6.26 1.14
N VAL A 123 12.74 6.89 2.19
CA VAL A 123 11.56 7.77 2.16
C VAL A 123 11.83 9.03 3.00
N TYR A 124 10.91 9.98 2.94
CA TYR A 124 11.08 11.31 3.52
C TYR A 124 9.96 11.65 4.50
N HIS A 125 10.32 12.30 5.60
CA HIS A 125 9.39 12.92 6.52
C HIS A 125 9.50 14.44 6.42
N HIS A 126 8.40 15.11 6.06
CA HIS A 126 8.36 16.58 5.91
C HIS A 126 7.86 17.24 7.18
N THR A 127 8.62 18.22 7.67
CA THR A 127 8.34 18.93 8.91
C THR A 127 8.95 20.34 8.90
N THR A 128 8.89 21.05 10.02
CA THR A 128 9.56 22.34 10.19
C THR A 128 11.03 22.15 10.58
N ALA A 129 11.88 23.13 10.31
CA ALA A 129 13.30 23.07 10.70
C ALA A 129 13.50 22.85 12.21
N ALA A 130 12.66 23.48 13.04
CA ALA A 130 12.68 23.29 14.49
C ALA A 130 12.36 21.84 14.89
N ASN A 131 11.32 21.25 14.31
CA ASN A 131 10.95 19.86 14.58
C ASN A 131 11.98 18.88 14.04
N ALA A 132 12.61 19.17 12.89
CA ALA A 132 13.68 18.34 12.36
C ALA A 132 14.89 18.30 13.31
N ALA A 133 15.29 19.45 13.87
CA ALA A 133 16.33 19.50 14.90
C ALA A 133 15.97 18.67 16.14
N LEU A 134 14.72 18.74 16.60
CA LEU A 134 14.23 17.94 17.72
C LEU A 134 14.32 16.45 17.42
N ILE A 135 13.83 16.00 16.27
CA ILE A 135 13.86 14.59 15.83
C ILE A 135 15.31 14.07 15.79
N HIS A 136 16.23 14.84 15.21
CA HIS A 136 17.65 14.45 15.19
C HIS A 136 18.27 14.36 16.59
N SER A 137 17.89 15.27 17.49
CA SER A 137 18.44 15.30 18.85
C SER A 137 17.86 14.22 19.77
N SER A 138 16.57 13.89 19.61
CA SER A 138 15.89 12.89 20.43
C SER A 138 16.12 11.47 19.94
N GLY A 139 16.38 11.28 18.64
CA GLY A 139 16.37 9.96 18.01
C GLY A 139 14.98 9.33 17.97
N GLU A 140 13.93 10.14 18.12
CA GLU A 140 12.54 9.69 18.13
C GLU A 140 11.72 10.37 17.04
N LEU A 141 10.84 9.59 16.41
CA LEU A 141 9.81 10.09 15.52
C LEU A 141 8.44 9.87 16.15
N TRP A 142 7.77 10.95 16.53
CA TRP A 142 6.47 10.86 17.19
C TRP A 142 5.36 10.52 16.19
N SER A 143 4.48 9.61 16.61
CA SER A 143 3.36 9.17 15.78
C SER A 143 2.18 10.13 15.87
N SER A 144 1.42 10.20 14.78
CA SER A 144 0.20 11.00 14.67
C SER A 144 -1.03 10.12 14.89
N THR A 145 -1.97 10.56 15.71
CA THR A 145 -3.29 9.92 15.87
C THR A 145 -4.24 10.24 14.72
N TRP A 146 -3.89 11.14 13.81
CA TRP A 146 -4.78 11.55 12.73
C TRP A 146 -4.93 10.47 11.67
N ASN A 147 -6.15 10.36 11.12
CA ASN A 147 -6.41 9.52 9.97
C ASN A 147 -5.65 10.00 8.72
N LEU A 148 -5.68 9.22 7.65
CA LEU A 148 -4.97 9.53 6.40
C LEU A 148 -5.33 10.89 5.80
N ALA A 149 -6.60 11.30 5.87
CA ALA A 149 -7.06 12.62 5.43
C ALA A 149 -6.65 13.76 6.38
N GLY A 150 -6.23 13.45 7.61
CA GLY A 150 -5.89 14.44 8.63
C GLY A 150 -7.08 15.25 9.13
N THR A 151 -8.28 14.67 9.14
CA THR A 151 -9.54 15.35 9.52
C THR A 151 -10.19 14.79 10.79
N ALA A 152 -9.75 13.62 11.26
CA ALA A 152 -10.22 13.05 12.52
C ALA A 152 -9.10 12.29 13.22
N GLU A 153 -9.11 12.28 14.55
CA GLU A 153 -8.21 11.47 15.35
C GLU A 153 -8.75 10.05 15.54
N LEU A 154 -7.84 9.08 15.52
CA LEU A 154 -8.07 7.67 15.80
C LEU A 154 -7.68 7.38 17.26
N ALA A 155 -8.53 6.64 17.96
CA ALA A 155 -8.35 6.30 19.37
C ALA A 155 -7.46 5.06 19.59
N ASN A 156 -7.39 4.16 18.61
CA ASN A 156 -6.70 2.85 18.76
C ASN A 156 -5.52 2.63 17.80
N VAL A 157 -5.18 3.63 16.99
CA VAL A 157 -4.08 3.58 16.01
C VAL A 157 -3.40 4.94 15.93
N SER A 158 -2.08 4.94 15.82
CA SER A 158 -1.29 6.08 15.38
C SER A 158 -0.37 5.69 14.23
N HIS A 159 0.12 6.67 13.48
CA HIS A 159 0.94 6.43 12.30
C HIS A 159 2.19 7.33 12.29
N LEU A 160 3.30 6.76 11.85
CA LEU A 160 4.43 7.52 11.32
C LEU A 160 4.18 7.64 9.81
N TYR A 161 4.12 8.88 9.32
CA TYR A 161 3.88 9.18 7.91
C TYR A 161 5.17 9.59 7.21
N PHE A 162 5.40 8.96 6.07
CA PHE A 162 6.51 9.23 5.16
C PHE A 162 5.98 9.37 3.73
N THR A 163 6.81 9.93 2.86
CA THR A 163 6.52 10.02 1.43
C THR A 163 7.76 9.75 0.58
N THR A 164 7.54 9.33 -0.65
CA THR A 164 8.56 9.21 -1.70
C THR A 164 9.03 10.57 -2.23
N LEU A 165 8.31 11.66 -1.96
CA LEU A 165 8.70 13.01 -2.35
C LEU A 165 9.83 13.55 -1.47
N SER A 166 10.99 13.87 -2.05
CA SER A 166 12.12 14.46 -1.33
C SER A 166 11.89 15.93 -0.92
N THR A 167 10.94 16.59 -1.57
CA THR A 167 10.58 18.00 -1.44
C THR A 167 9.05 18.12 -1.61
N ILE A 168 8.44 19.16 -1.06
CA ILE A 168 7.08 19.57 -1.42
C ILE A 168 7.22 20.91 -2.14
N GLU A 169 6.98 20.94 -3.45
CA GLU A 169 7.29 22.09 -4.29
C GLU A 169 6.05 22.92 -4.62
N ASP A 170 4.89 22.27 -4.68
CA ASP A 170 3.65 22.91 -5.10
C ASP A 170 2.41 22.28 -4.45
N GLU A 171 1.24 22.80 -4.86
CA GLU A 171 -0.05 22.31 -4.40
C GLU A 171 -0.36 20.88 -4.90
N ALA A 172 0.21 20.44 -6.03
CA ALA A 172 0.02 19.07 -6.51
C ALA A 172 0.77 18.08 -5.62
N ASP A 173 1.98 18.41 -5.18
CA ASP A 173 2.74 17.64 -4.19
C ASP A 173 2.01 17.54 -2.85
N LEU A 174 1.43 18.64 -2.36
CA LEU A 174 0.60 18.59 -1.14
C LEU A 174 -0.55 17.58 -1.28
N ARG A 175 -1.23 17.58 -2.42
CA ARG A 175 -2.36 16.65 -2.67
C ARG A 175 -1.91 15.20 -2.73
N ARG A 176 -0.72 14.92 -3.27
CA ARG A 176 -0.12 13.57 -3.29
C ARG A 176 0.12 13.01 -1.89
N VAL A 177 0.34 13.87 -0.90
CA VAL A 177 0.50 13.50 0.51
C VAL A 177 -0.74 13.78 1.37
N ALA A 178 -1.93 13.74 0.77
CA ALA A 178 -3.21 13.89 1.44
C ALA A 178 -3.39 15.24 2.17
N MET A 179 -2.83 16.32 1.62
CA MET A 179 -2.97 17.69 2.13
C MET A 179 -3.42 18.66 1.01
N SER A 180 -3.91 19.84 1.38
CA SER A 180 -4.18 20.91 0.41
C SER A 180 -4.17 22.28 1.07
N SER A 181 -3.76 23.32 0.34
CA SER A 181 -3.89 24.72 0.77
C SER A 181 -5.35 25.15 0.95
N PHE A 182 -6.27 24.48 0.25
CA PHE A 182 -7.71 24.73 0.30
C PHE A 182 -8.46 23.71 1.18
N ALA A 183 -7.74 22.83 1.88
CA ALA A 183 -8.29 21.79 2.76
C ALA A 183 -9.22 20.78 2.05
N ASN A 184 -9.16 20.65 0.72
CA ASN A 184 -10.01 19.73 -0.03
C ASN A 184 -9.25 19.06 -1.19
N ILE A 185 -9.56 17.80 -1.48
CA ILE A 185 -9.13 17.06 -2.68
C ILE A 185 -10.37 16.53 -3.41
N GLY A 186 -10.41 16.68 -4.73
CA GLY A 186 -11.52 16.18 -5.56
C GLY A 186 -11.36 14.69 -5.91
N PHE A 187 -12.42 13.92 -5.72
CA PHE A 187 -12.54 12.54 -6.21
C PHE A 187 -13.78 12.42 -7.09
N GLN A 188 -13.72 11.52 -8.07
CA GLN A 188 -14.79 11.25 -9.03
C GLN A 188 -15.16 9.78 -9.01
N THR A 189 -16.46 9.47 -9.12
CA THR A 189 -16.95 8.09 -9.10
C THR A 189 -16.68 7.40 -10.42
N THR A 190 -16.39 6.11 -10.40
CA THR A 190 -16.36 5.26 -11.60
C THR A 190 -17.72 4.60 -11.80
N SER A 191 -18.41 4.95 -12.89
CA SER A 191 -19.74 4.38 -13.19
C SER A 191 -20.14 4.53 -14.65
N ASP A 192 -21.12 3.75 -15.11
CA ASP A 192 -21.73 3.89 -16.45
C ASP A 192 -22.73 5.07 -16.55
N ARG A 193 -22.72 6.01 -15.59
CA ARG A 193 -23.64 7.14 -15.60
C ARG A 193 -23.24 8.15 -16.68
N TYR A 194 -24.22 8.84 -17.26
CA TYR A 194 -23.95 9.91 -18.22
C TYR A 194 -23.10 11.06 -17.62
N ARG A 195 -23.25 11.29 -16.31
CA ARG A 195 -22.41 12.22 -15.55
C ARG A 195 -22.01 11.56 -14.25
N GLU A 196 -20.71 11.45 -14.04
CA GLU A 196 -20.15 10.91 -12.81
C GLU A 196 -20.35 11.91 -11.66
N ALA A 197 -20.56 11.36 -10.47
CA ALA A 197 -20.61 12.17 -9.26
C ALA A 197 -19.19 12.48 -8.80
N ALA A 198 -19.02 13.61 -8.12
CA ALA A 198 -17.74 14.00 -7.56
C ALA A 198 -17.92 14.46 -6.12
N VAL A 199 -16.89 14.27 -5.31
CA VAL A 199 -16.83 14.74 -3.93
C VAL A 199 -15.59 15.61 -3.74
N ALA A 200 -15.78 16.76 -3.10
CA ALA A 200 -14.68 17.52 -2.52
C ALA A 200 -14.43 16.95 -1.12
N LEU A 201 -13.47 16.04 -1.01
CA LEU A 201 -13.10 15.40 0.24
C LEU A 201 -12.31 16.40 1.11
N PRO A 202 -12.75 16.70 2.33
CA PRO A 202 -11.95 17.48 3.28
C PRO A 202 -10.65 16.74 3.62
N VAL A 203 -9.55 17.48 3.63
CA VAL A 203 -8.22 17.00 4.04
C VAL A 203 -7.51 18.03 4.91
N TYR A 204 -6.40 17.63 5.53
CA TYR A 204 -5.57 18.53 6.32
C TYR A 204 -5.15 19.76 5.51
N LYS A 205 -5.40 20.94 6.09
CA LYS A 205 -4.99 22.21 5.52
C LYS A 205 -3.48 22.39 5.71
N GLY A 206 -2.73 22.17 4.63
CA GLY A 206 -1.28 22.39 4.58
C GLY A 206 -0.92 23.68 3.86
N SER A 207 0.36 24.04 3.88
CA SER A 207 0.94 24.98 2.94
C SER A 207 2.32 24.49 2.52
N VAL A 208 2.74 24.85 1.31
CA VAL A 208 4.06 24.50 0.77
C VAL A 208 5.16 25.08 1.67
N ASP A 209 5.01 26.32 2.11
CA ASP A 209 5.98 27.03 2.95
C ASP A 209 6.15 26.41 4.36
N ALA A 210 5.13 25.72 4.88
CA ALA A 210 5.17 25.14 6.22
C ALA A 210 5.96 23.82 6.30
N ARG A 211 6.55 23.36 5.19
CA ARG A 211 7.26 22.07 5.05
C ARG A 211 8.69 22.26 4.54
N GLY A 212 9.38 23.28 5.04
CA GLY A 212 10.74 23.65 4.61
C GLY A 212 11.86 22.68 5.01
N SER A 213 11.57 21.52 5.61
CA SER A 213 12.59 20.52 5.97
C SER A 213 12.10 19.10 5.69
N ALA A 214 12.93 18.33 4.99
CA ALA A 214 12.70 16.93 4.68
C ALA A 214 13.80 16.07 5.30
N ILE A 215 13.43 15.14 6.17
CA ILE A 215 14.37 14.19 6.79
C ILE A 215 14.28 12.88 6.03
N ARG A 216 15.41 12.38 5.54
CA ARG A 216 15.50 11.09 4.86
C ARG A 216 15.59 9.96 5.89
N PHE A 217 14.80 8.92 5.70
CA PHE A 217 14.77 7.72 6.52
C PHE A 217 14.84 6.46 5.67
N VAL A 218 15.30 5.37 6.27
CA VAL A 218 15.14 3.99 5.78
C VAL A 218 14.05 3.33 6.61
N VAL A 219 12.95 2.93 5.97
CA VAL A 219 11.83 2.23 6.62
C VAL A 219 11.84 0.76 6.19
N PRO A 220 12.05 -0.20 7.11
CA PRO A 220 12.01 -1.62 6.79
C PRO A 220 10.66 -2.07 6.21
N LEU A 221 10.66 -2.92 5.18
CA LEU A 221 9.41 -3.40 4.56
C LEU A 221 8.49 -4.10 5.55
N ARG A 222 9.05 -4.91 6.46
CA ARG A 222 8.31 -5.69 7.46
C ARG A 222 7.43 -4.88 8.42
N ILE A 223 7.61 -3.56 8.50
CA ILE A 223 6.83 -2.67 9.38
C ILE A 223 5.92 -1.70 8.62
N ILE A 224 5.98 -1.68 7.28
CA ILE A 224 5.11 -0.82 6.48
C ILE A 224 3.70 -1.38 6.51
N ALA A 225 2.73 -0.53 6.86
CA ALA A 225 1.32 -0.88 6.84
C ALA A 225 0.82 -0.97 5.39
N PRO A 226 -0.09 -1.92 5.08
CA PRO A 226 -0.66 -2.03 3.74
C PRO A 226 -1.45 -0.76 3.35
N PRO A 227 -1.48 -0.39 2.06
CA PRO A 227 -2.26 0.74 1.60
C PRO A 227 -3.77 0.45 1.66
N HIS A 228 -4.57 1.52 1.66
CA HIS A 228 -6.01 1.39 1.40
C HIS A 228 -6.29 1.46 -0.08
N LEU A 229 -7.49 1.00 -0.44
CA LEU A 229 -7.84 0.76 -1.83
C LEU A 229 -9.16 1.43 -2.18
N LEU A 230 -9.27 1.85 -3.43
CA LEU A 230 -10.54 2.03 -4.11
C LEU A 230 -10.73 0.87 -5.09
N PHE A 231 -11.88 0.21 -5.01
CA PHE A 231 -12.32 -0.77 -5.99
C PHE A 231 -13.16 -0.07 -7.05
N HIS A 232 -12.71 -0.15 -8.30
CA HIS A 232 -13.41 0.36 -9.46
C HIS A 232 -14.16 -0.81 -10.11
N PRO A 233 -15.50 -0.82 -10.07
CA PRO A 233 -16.26 -1.93 -10.64
C PRO A 233 -16.17 -1.93 -12.17
N LEU A 234 -16.50 -3.09 -12.75
CA LEU A 234 -16.65 -3.25 -14.20
C LEU A 234 -17.65 -2.21 -14.74
N THR A 235 -17.24 -1.50 -15.79
CA THR A 235 -18.09 -0.61 -16.58
C THR A 235 -18.17 -1.12 -18.02
N ARG A 236 -18.95 -0.44 -18.87
CA ARG A 236 -18.97 -0.73 -20.31
C ARG A 236 -17.62 -0.46 -20.99
N ALA A 237 -16.84 0.48 -20.46
CA ALA A 237 -15.59 0.93 -21.05
C ALA A 237 -14.37 0.17 -20.49
N GLU A 238 -14.41 -0.25 -19.24
CA GLU A 238 -13.23 -0.72 -18.51
C GLU A 238 -13.53 -1.93 -17.62
N GLN A 239 -12.56 -2.85 -17.53
CA GLN A 239 -12.60 -3.97 -16.59
C GLN A 239 -12.48 -3.47 -15.15
N ALA A 240 -12.92 -4.28 -14.19
CA ALA A 240 -12.74 -3.95 -12.78
C ALA A 240 -11.25 -3.90 -12.40
N TYR A 241 -10.85 -2.91 -11.60
CA TYR A 241 -9.49 -2.70 -11.13
C TYR A 241 -9.47 -2.09 -9.73
N TYR A 242 -8.27 -1.95 -9.17
CA TYR A 242 -8.06 -1.32 -7.87
C TYR A 242 -7.11 -0.13 -8.01
N GLU A 243 -7.39 0.93 -7.27
CA GLU A 243 -6.52 2.10 -7.11
C GLU A 243 -5.94 2.10 -5.69
N VAL A 244 -4.64 2.37 -5.58
CA VAL A 244 -3.93 2.53 -4.32
C VAL A 244 -4.10 3.96 -3.83
N VAL A 245 -4.78 4.11 -2.70
CA VAL A 245 -5.07 5.42 -2.11
C VAL A 245 -3.79 6.00 -1.50
N GLY A 246 -3.38 7.16 -2.02
CA GLY A 246 -2.17 7.84 -1.57
C GLY A 246 -0.90 7.05 -1.90
N GLN A 247 -0.71 6.68 -3.17
CA GLN A 247 0.47 5.95 -3.67
C GLN A 247 1.81 6.46 -3.10
N GLU A 248 1.97 7.78 -2.95
CA GLU A 248 3.20 8.42 -2.47
C GLU A 248 3.31 8.45 -0.94
N ILE A 249 2.38 7.86 -0.20
CA ILE A 249 2.30 7.87 1.27
C ILE A 249 2.69 6.49 1.81
N VAL A 250 3.82 6.45 2.51
CA VAL A 250 4.29 5.25 3.23
C VAL A 250 4.00 5.41 4.72
N ARG A 251 3.40 4.39 5.34
CA ARG A 251 2.89 4.47 6.71
C ARG A 251 3.44 3.34 7.56
N VAL A 252 3.86 3.65 8.77
CA VAL A 252 4.12 2.66 9.81
C VAL A 252 3.05 2.84 10.88
N ALA A 253 2.22 1.82 11.08
CA ALA A 253 1.15 1.86 12.06
C ALA A 253 1.64 1.37 13.43
N VAL A 254 1.31 2.11 14.48
CA VAL A 254 1.72 1.85 15.85
C VAL A 254 0.54 2.02 16.80
N LYS A 255 0.66 1.47 18.02
CA LYS A 255 -0.29 1.75 19.09
C LYS A 255 -0.21 3.22 19.51
N PRO A 256 -1.31 3.84 19.94
CA PRO A 256 -1.31 5.21 20.44
C PRO A 256 -0.24 5.43 21.52
N GLY A 257 0.48 6.55 21.43
CA GLY A 257 1.56 6.91 22.35
C GLY A 257 2.91 6.25 22.08
N VAL A 258 3.01 5.35 21.09
CA VAL A 258 4.29 4.77 20.68
C VAL A 258 4.98 5.68 19.66
N ALA A 259 6.24 6.03 19.92
CA ALA A 259 7.12 6.69 18.96
C ALA A 259 7.97 5.66 18.20
N GLY A 260 8.39 6.01 16.98
CA GLY A 260 9.44 5.29 16.27
C GLY A 260 10.82 5.68 16.82
N THR A 261 11.75 4.74 16.85
CA THR A 261 13.16 4.98 17.19
C THR A 261 14.00 5.14 15.93
N ILE A 262 15.00 6.00 15.97
CA ILE A 262 15.89 6.25 14.84
C ILE A 262 17.30 5.74 15.20
N THR A 263 17.79 4.76 14.44
CA THR A 263 19.17 4.25 14.55
C THR A 263 19.91 4.53 13.25
N GLY A 264 20.79 5.52 13.25
CA GLY A 264 21.33 6.07 12.00
C GLY A 264 20.20 6.71 11.19
N ASP A 265 19.91 6.16 10.01
CA ASP A 265 18.75 6.56 9.20
C ASP A 265 17.58 5.57 9.30
N GLU A 266 17.75 4.42 9.97
CA GLU A 266 16.72 3.36 10.01
C GLU A 266 15.66 3.67 11.07
N VAL A 267 14.39 3.58 10.66
CA VAL A 267 13.23 3.67 11.56
C VAL A 267 12.92 2.29 12.12
N GLY A 268 12.96 2.18 13.44
CA GLY A 268 12.52 1.02 14.20
C GLY A 268 11.24 1.29 14.97
N VAL A 269 10.46 0.22 15.18
CA VAL A 269 9.36 0.21 16.16
C VAL A 269 9.47 -1.08 16.96
N PRO A 270 9.48 -1.02 18.30
CA PRO A 270 9.46 -2.23 19.12
C PRO A 270 8.22 -3.08 18.81
N PRO A 271 8.34 -4.42 18.64
CA PRO A 271 7.21 -5.27 18.26
C PRO A 271 5.94 -5.12 19.11
N PRO A 272 6.00 -4.93 20.45
CA PRO A 272 4.79 -4.69 21.25
C PRO A 272 4.04 -3.41 20.89
N GLY A 273 4.72 -2.44 20.29
CA GLY A 273 4.17 -1.14 19.88
C GLY A 273 3.72 -1.11 18.42
N LEU A 274 4.18 -2.02 17.56
CA LEU A 274 3.78 -2.11 16.16
C LEU A 274 2.31 -2.55 16.04
N LYS A 275 1.54 -1.89 15.18
CA LYS A 275 0.16 -2.27 14.86
C LYS A 275 0.16 -2.99 13.51
N ARG A 276 -0.29 -4.24 13.50
CA ARG A 276 -0.51 -5.02 12.28
C ARG A 276 -2.00 -5.12 12.01
N PHE A 277 -2.40 -4.97 10.75
CA PHE A 277 -3.80 -5.06 10.35
C PHE A 277 -4.08 -6.39 9.67
N SER A 278 -5.20 -7.00 10.02
CA SER A 278 -5.77 -8.17 9.33
C SER A 278 -6.73 -7.78 8.20
N TYR A 279 -6.72 -6.50 7.80
CA TYR A 279 -7.57 -5.96 6.75
C TYR A 279 -6.96 -4.69 6.14
N VAL A 280 -7.50 -4.30 4.99
CA VAL A 280 -7.39 -2.95 4.44
C VAL A 280 -8.80 -2.37 4.27
N VAL A 281 -8.93 -1.05 4.45
CA VAL A 281 -10.12 -0.33 4.01
C VAL A 281 -10.15 -0.37 2.48
N GLU A 282 -11.28 -0.78 1.92
CA GLU A 282 -11.51 -0.90 0.49
C GLU A 282 -12.85 -0.21 0.17
N GLY A 283 -12.79 0.92 -0.51
CA GLY A 283 -13.96 1.71 -0.88
C GLY A 283 -14.49 1.34 -2.26
N ASP A 284 -15.81 1.21 -2.44
CA ASP A 284 -16.43 1.05 -3.76
C ASP A 284 -16.52 2.41 -4.49
N ALA A 285 -15.70 2.59 -5.53
CA ALA A 285 -15.60 3.85 -6.27
C ALA A 285 -16.84 4.20 -7.10
N SER A 286 -17.88 3.34 -7.16
CA SER A 286 -19.15 3.69 -7.80
C SER A 286 -20.05 4.60 -6.95
N GLY A 287 -19.75 4.74 -5.66
CA GLY A 287 -20.48 5.56 -4.70
C GLY A 287 -19.60 6.60 -4.02
N LEU A 288 -20.19 7.73 -3.63
CA LEU A 288 -19.45 8.80 -2.94
C LEU A 288 -18.91 8.36 -1.58
N ASP A 289 -19.66 7.53 -0.84
CA ASP A 289 -19.22 7.03 0.46
C ASP A 289 -17.98 6.13 0.32
N GLY A 290 -17.96 5.26 -0.69
CA GLY A 290 -16.80 4.42 -0.98
C GLY A 290 -15.56 5.23 -1.37
N LEU A 291 -15.71 6.35 -2.09
CA LEU A 291 -14.57 7.22 -2.44
C LEU A 291 -13.87 7.83 -1.20
N VAL A 292 -14.62 8.14 -0.14
CA VAL A 292 -14.08 8.87 1.01
C VAL A 292 -13.56 7.99 2.13
N GLU A 293 -14.09 6.76 2.26
CA GLU A 293 -13.75 5.87 3.37
C GLU A 293 -12.26 5.55 3.51
N PRO A 294 -11.52 5.21 2.44
CA PRO A 294 -10.10 4.90 2.54
C PRO A 294 -9.28 6.03 3.14
N MET A 295 -9.54 7.27 2.72
CA MET A 295 -8.88 8.48 3.23
C MET A 295 -9.32 8.81 4.66
N ARG A 296 -10.58 8.54 5.00
CA ARG A 296 -11.08 8.69 6.38
C ARG A 296 -10.63 7.57 7.30
N GLU A 297 -10.08 6.51 6.73
CA GLU A 297 -9.73 5.29 7.44
C GLU A 297 -10.93 4.65 8.15
N ALA A 298 -12.13 4.85 7.60
CA ALA A 298 -13.38 4.27 8.07
C ALA A 298 -13.59 2.86 7.47
N SER A 299 -14.47 2.05 8.05
CA SER A 299 -14.70 0.65 7.61
C SER A 299 -16.19 0.29 7.52
N ALA A 300 -17.06 1.30 7.43
CA ALA A 300 -18.50 1.11 7.45
C ALA A 300 -19.04 0.58 6.12
N PHE A 301 -18.38 0.87 5.00
CA PHE A 301 -18.84 0.51 3.65
C PHE A 301 -17.99 -0.56 2.97
N GLY A 302 -16.74 -0.79 3.39
CA GLY A 302 -15.97 -1.91 2.85
C GLY A 302 -14.60 -2.15 3.46
N VAL A 303 -14.27 -3.43 3.64
CA VAL A 303 -12.92 -3.89 3.95
C VAL A 303 -12.59 -5.12 3.12
N ALA A 304 -11.31 -5.32 2.86
CA ALA A 304 -10.77 -6.59 2.42
C ALA A 304 -9.92 -7.20 3.53
N HIS A 305 -10.25 -8.42 3.95
CA HIS A 305 -9.47 -9.14 4.95
C HIS A 305 -8.16 -9.64 4.34
N ILE A 306 -7.07 -9.45 5.06
CA ILE A 306 -5.76 -10.01 4.71
C ILE A 306 -5.70 -11.42 5.28
N GLU A 307 -5.32 -12.37 4.43
CA GLU A 307 -5.10 -13.75 4.86
C GLU A 307 -3.80 -13.85 5.67
N PRO A 308 -3.82 -14.40 6.91
CA PRO A 308 -2.64 -14.54 7.76
C PRO A 308 -1.76 -15.71 7.29
N LEU A 309 -1.20 -15.59 6.08
CA LEU A 309 -0.26 -16.56 5.54
C LEU A 309 1.00 -16.64 6.41
N ASN A 310 1.63 -17.80 6.46
CA ASN A 310 2.82 -18.05 7.27
C ASN A 310 3.86 -18.88 6.49
N ALA A 311 4.99 -19.21 7.12
CA ALA A 311 6.06 -19.94 6.46
C ALA A 311 5.64 -21.33 5.92
N GLY A 312 4.65 -21.97 6.53
CA GLY A 312 4.12 -23.28 6.15
C GLY A 312 2.91 -23.23 5.24
N LEU A 313 2.45 -22.05 4.81
CA LEU A 313 1.27 -21.89 3.98
C LEU A 313 1.51 -20.87 2.88
N ASP A 314 1.64 -21.36 1.66
CA ASP A 314 1.75 -20.51 0.47
C ASP A 314 0.39 -19.95 0.02
N LEU A 315 0.38 -18.79 -0.64
CA LEU A 315 -0.85 -18.21 -1.20
C LEU A 315 -1.54 -19.14 -2.21
N PHE A 316 -0.79 -19.88 -3.03
CA PHE A 316 -1.35 -20.76 -4.06
C PHE A 316 -2.00 -21.99 -3.42
N GLU A 317 -1.34 -22.56 -2.41
CA GLU A 317 -1.86 -23.68 -1.62
C GLU A 317 -3.16 -23.29 -0.91
N PHE A 318 -3.16 -22.13 -0.24
CA PHE A 318 -4.35 -21.62 0.43
C PHE A 318 -5.50 -21.40 -0.55
N TRP A 319 -5.23 -20.76 -1.70
CA TRP A 319 -6.23 -20.50 -2.71
C TRP A 319 -6.86 -21.80 -3.24
N GLN A 320 -6.03 -22.81 -3.54
CA GLN A 320 -6.52 -24.08 -4.04
C GLN A 320 -7.39 -24.82 -3.00
N ALA A 321 -6.99 -24.80 -1.73
CA ALA A 321 -7.71 -25.42 -0.63
C ALA A 321 -9.07 -24.75 -0.33
N ASN A 322 -9.21 -23.47 -0.68
CA ASN A 322 -10.37 -22.65 -0.34
C ASN A 322 -11.13 -22.08 -1.55
N LYS A 323 -10.89 -22.62 -2.76
CA LYS A 323 -11.59 -22.18 -3.97
C LYS A 323 -13.11 -22.21 -3.80
N ASN A 324 -13.78 -21.18 -4.34
CA ASN A 324 -15.25 -21.03 -4.32
C ASN A 324 -15.89 -21.03 -2.92
N ARG A 325 -15.13 -20.69 -1.87
CA ARG A 325 -15.64 -20.48 -0.52
C ARG A 325 -15.85 -19.00 -0.23
N ASP A 326 -16.78 -18.72 0.66
CA ASP A 326 -16.88 -17.41 1.28
C ASP A 326 -15.78 -17.26 2.33
N LEU A 327 -14.81 -16.40 2.03
CA LEU A 327 -13.65 -16.11 2.88
C LEU A 327 -13.73 -14.70 3.49
N HIS A 328 -14.90 -14.08 3.42
CA HIS A 328 -15.15 -12.73 3.90
C HIS A 328 -16.24 -12.71 4.98
N SER A 329 -17.42 -13.29 4.73
CA SER A 329 -18.54 -13.21 5.67
C SER A 329 -18.20 -13.83 7.02
N GLY A 330 -18.57 -13.15 8.10
CA GLY A 330 -18.35 -13.61 9.47
C GLY A 330 -16.93 -13.43 10.01
N ARG A 331 -15.99 -12.91 9.20
CA ARG A 331 -14.68 -12.51 9.72
C ARG A 331 -14.80 -11.26 10.58
N THR A 332 -14.08 -11.26 11.70
CA THR A 332 -13.98 -10.12 12.59
C THR A 332 -12.61 -9.47 12.46
N PHE A 333 -12.57 -8.18 12.76
CA PHE A 333 -11.35 -7.38 12.73
C PHE A 333 -11.47 -6.25 13.75
N GLU A 334 -10.33 -5.70 14.16
CA GLU A 334 -10.30 -4.52 15.00
C GLU A 334 -10.53 -3.27 14.13
N ALA A 335 -11.78 -2.79 14.09
CA ALA A 335 -12.12 -1.56 13.40
C ALA A 335 -11.36 -0.36 14.00
N ARG A 336 -11.08 0.63 13.16
CA ARG A 336 -10.56 1.91 13.63
C ARG A 336 -11.64 2.66 14.38
N LEU A 337 -11.27 3.18 15.54
CA LEU A 337 -12.16 3.93 16.42
C LEU A 337 -11.83 5.41 16.32
N LEU A 338 -12.84 6.25 16.13
CA LEU A 338 -12.65 7.69 16.20
C LEU A 338 -12.50 8.11 17.67
N ARG A 339 -11.61 9.07 17.93
CA ARG A 339 -11.50 9.72 19.22
C ARG A 339 -12.66 10.72 19.35
N HIS A 340 -13.49 10.53 20.37
CA HIS A 340 -14.61 11.41 20.69
C HIS A 340 -14.15 12.67 21.44
#